data_AF-A0A7W6CJG4-F1
#
_entry.id   AF-A0A7W6CJG4-F1
#
_cell.length_a   1.000
_cell.length_b   1.000
_cell.length_c   1.000
_cell.angle_alpha   90.00
_cell.angle_beta   90.00
_cell.angle_gamma   90.00
#
_symmetry.space_group_name_H-M   'P 1'
#
loop_
_entity.id
_entity.type
_entity.pdbx_description
1 polymer ?
#
loop_
_entity_poly.entity_id
_entity_poly.type
_entity_poly.pdbx_seq_one_letter_code
_entity_poly.pdbx_strand_id
1 'polypeptide(L)'
;MKAERDKLKRLQRLERVRAIAKQTVATEAARAEGTYTQLMQLAQRTGQLAADYAARTDITDGAALRDMNRFAAGLQGIRAATQADANRAQAIADKRQQELAIAERRRAAVEDRANAQARQMAARQSYAALAGQIQSAKRRDSKD
;
A
#
# COMPACT_ATOMS: atom_id res chain seq x y z
N MET A 1 -11.53 -34.20 -11.38
CA MET A 1 -10.68 -33.48 -12.35
C MET A 1 -11.29 -32.20 -12.94
N LYS A 2 -12.42 -32.22 -13.69
CA LYS A 2 -12.98 -30.99 -14.32
C LYS A 2 -13.41 -29.92 -13.30
N ALA A 3 -14.24 -30.31 -12.32
CA ALA A 3 -14.70 -29.40 -11.26
C ALA A 3 -13.56 -28.78 -10.42
N GLU A 4 -12.50 -29.52 -10.17
CA GLU A 4 -11.32 -29.02 -9.44
C GLU A 4 -10.52 -28.02 -10.27
N ARG A 5 -10.35 -28.29 -11.57
CA ARG A 5 -9.75 -27.35 -12.53
C ARG A 5 -10.56 -26.06 -12.63
N ASP A 6 -11.88 -26.15 -12.65
CA ASP A 6 -12.76 -24.98 -12.69
C ASP A 6 -12.70 -24.17 -11.39
N LYS A 7 -12.65 -24.85 -10.23
CA LYS A 7 -12.40 -24.22 -8.93
C LYS A 7 -11.06 -23.48 -8.89
N LEU A 8 -9.99 -24.10 -9.39
CA LEU A 8 -8.67 -23.46 -9.48
C LEU A 8 -8.70 -22.22 -10.38
N LYS A 9 -9.32 -22.31 -11.57
CA LYS A 9 -9.49 -21.15 -12.47
C LYS A 9 -10.24 -20.01 -11.79
N ARG A 10 -11.29 -20.31 -11.00
CA ARG A 10 -12.03 -19.30 -10.24
C ARG A 10 -11.15 -18.63 -9.18
N LEU A 11 -10.33 -19.39 -8.46
CA LEU A 11 -9.38 -18.85 -7.48
C LEU A 11 -8.33 -17.94 -8.14
N GLN A 12 -7.76 -18.34 -9.28
CA GLN A 12 -6.81 -17.53 -10.03
C GLN A 12 -7.41 -16.22 -10.57
N ARG A 13 -8.68 -16.26 -11.00
CA ARG A 13 -9.41 -15.03 -11.39
C ARG A 13 -9.62 -14.11 -10.19
N LEU A 14 -10.00 -14.67 -9.03
CA LEU A 14 -10.17 -13.91 -7.81
C LEU A 14 -8.85 -13.29 -7.35
N GLU A 15 -7.74 -14.03 -7.44
CA GLU A 15 -6.41 -13.53 -7.11
C GLU A 15 -6.05 -12.32 -7.98
N ARG A 16 -6.29 -12.39 -9.30
CA ARG A 16 -6.10 -11.25 -10.22
C ARG A 16 -6.92 -10.04 -9.82
N VAL A 17 -8.20 -10.22 -9.49
CA VAL A 17 -9.06 -9.13 -9.01
C VAL A 17 -8.51 -8.53 -7.70
N ARG A 18 -8.02 -9.37 -6.77
CA ARG A 18 -7.41 -8.91 -5.53
C ARG A 18 -6.07 -8.18 -5.75
N ALA A 19 -5.27 -8.61 -6.73
CA ALA A 19 -4.04 -7.93 -7.09
C ALA A 19 -4.31 -6.52 -7.63
N ILE A 20 -5.32 -6.37 -8.51
CA ILE A 20 -5.75 -5.05 -9.00
C ILE A 20 -6.26 -4.19 -7.85
N ALA A 21 -7.12 -4.74 -6.99
CA ALA A 21 -7.62 -4.01 -5.82
C ALA A 21 -6.49 -3.57 -4.88
N LYS A 22 -5.49 -4.43 -4.62
CA LYS A 22 -4.29 -4.07 -3.87
C LYS A 22 -3.56 -2.90 -4.55
N GLN A 23 -3.36 -2.97 -5.87
CA GLN A 23 -2.64 -1.92 -6.61
C GLN A 23 -3.34 -0.56 -6.53
N THR A 24 -4.66 -0.53 -6.63
CA THR A 24 -5.45 0.70 -6.45
C THR A 24 -5.23 1.28 -5.06
N VAL A 25 -5.39 0.48 -4.01
CA VAL A 25 -5.22 0.93 -2.62
C VAL A 25 -3.77 1.37 -2.35
N ALA A 26 -2.78 0.67 -2.92
CA ALA A 26 -1.37 1.05 -2.80
C ALA A 26 -1.09 2.43 -3.44
N THR A 27 -1.70 2.70 -4.59
CA THR A 27 -1.58 3.99 -5.26
C THR A 27 -2.23 5.11 -4.45
N GLU A 28 -3.39 4.84 -3.85
CA GLU A 28 -4.07 5.79 -2.96
C GLU A 28 -3.25 6.07 -1.68
N ALA A 29 -2.67 5.03 -1.06
CA ALA A 29 -1.81 5.18 0.10
C ALA A 29 -0.56 6.02 -0.23
N ALA A 30 0.12 5.73 -1.35
CA ALA A 30 1.27 6.51 -1.79
C ALA A 30 0.93 7.99 -2.05
N ARG A 31 -0.24 8.26 -2.65
CA ARG A 31 -0.72 9.64 -2.86
C ARG A 31 -0.97 10.36 -1.54
N ALA A 32 -1.61 9.70 -0.58
CA ALA A 32 -1.89 10.30 0.73
C ALA A 32 -0.59 10.64 1.47
N GLU A 33 0.38 9.72 1.45
CA GLU A 33 1.70 9.93 2.06
C GLU A 33 2.47 11.09 1.38
N GLY A 34 2.39 11.17 0.05
CA GLY A 34 2.97 12.27 -0.71
C GLY A 34 2.37 13.62 -0.31
N THR A 35 1.05 13.72 -0.18
CA THR A 35 0.37 14.94 0.28
C THR A 35 0.80 15.32 1.70
N TYR A 36 0.84 14.36 2.63
CA TYR A 36 1.30 14.59 3.99
C TYR A 36 2.73 15.17 4.01
N THR A 37 3.64 14.53 3.28
CA THR A 37 5.04 14.96 3.16
C THR A 37 5.15 16.38 2.60
N GLN A 38 4.40 16.70 1.54
CA GLN A 38 4.41 18.03 0.94
C GLN A 38 3.91 19.12 1.91
N LEU A 39 2.84 18.85 2.66
CA LEU A 39 2.30 19.79 3.64
C LEU A 39 3.26 19.99 4.82
N MET A 40 3.89 18.91 5.31
CA MET A 40 4.91 19.01 6.35
C MET A 40 6.10 19.86 5.90
N GLN A 41 6.62 19.61 4.68
CA GLN A 41 7.71 20.39 4.11
C GLN A 41 7.33 21.86 3.89
N LEU A 42 6.08 22.13 3.49
CA LEU A 42 5.58 23.49 3.36
C LEU A 42 5.52 24.20 4.72
N ALA A 43 4.96 23.56 5.75
CA ALA A 43 4.90 24.12 7.10
C ALA A 43 6.30 24.41 7.66
N GLN A 44 7.28 23.52 7.42
CA GLN A 44 8.67 23.71 7.83
C GLN A 44 9.30 24.91 7.12
N ARG A 45 9.19 25.00 5.78
CA ARG A 45 9.76 26.11 5.00
C ARG A 45 9.14 27.46 5.39
N THR A 46 7.83 27.51 5.59
CA THR A 46 7.14 28.73 6.04
C THR A 46 7.59 29.13 7.45
N GLY A 47 7.83 28.15 8.33
CA GLY A 47 8.38 28.42 9.67
C GLY A 47 9.79 28.96 9.65
N GLN A 48 10.66 28.39 8.81
CA GLN A 48 12.01 28.90 8.62
C GLN A 48 11.98 30.34 8.11
N LEU A 49 11.16 30.61 7.07
CA LEU A 49 11.01 31.95 6.54
C LEU A 49 10.54 32.95 7.61
N ALA A 50 9.53 32.59 8.41
CA ALA A 50 9.05 33.44 9.49
C ALA A 50 10.15 33.74 10.53
N ALA A 51 10.97 32.74 10.87
CA ALA A 51 12.10 32.90 11.79
C ALA A 51 13.19 33.80 11.20
N ASP A 52 13.52 33.63 9.91
CA ASP A 52 14.52 34.45 9.22
C ASP A 52 14.11 35.93 9.19
N TYR A 53 12.82 36.21 8.96
CA TYR A 53 12.31 37.58 9.04
C TYR A 53 12.32 38.11 10.47
N ALA A 54 11.91 37.33 11.47
CA ALA A 54 11.92 37.76 12.87
C ALA A 54 13.34 38.03 13.41
N ALA A 55 14.36 37.37 12.85
CA ALA A 55 15.76 37.51 13.27
C ALA A 55 16.49 38.70 12.62
N ARG A 56 15.87 39.43 11.69
CA ARG A 56 16.51 40.57 11.02
C ARG A 56 16.76 41.73 11.98
N THR A 57 17.97 42.27 11.93
CA THR A 57 18.42 43.40 12.76
C THR A 57 18.79 44.63 11.94
N ASP A 58 18.67 44.56 10.62
CA ASP A 58 19.03 45.60 9.65
C ASP A 58 17.91 46.62 9.38
N ILE A 59 16.90 46.67 10.25
CA ILE A 59 15.76 47.58 10.11
C ILE A 59 16.11 48.98 10.60
N THR A 60 15.92 49.96 9.71
CA THR A 60 16.35 51.36 9.88
C THR A 60 15.34 52.25 10.60
N ASP A 61 14.06 51.87 10.64
CA ASP A 61 13.01 52.67 11.30
C ASP A 61 11.89 51.82 11.92
N GLY A 62 11.08 52.46 12.77
CA GLY A 62 9.99 51.80 13.48
C GLY A 62 8.79 51.43 12.61
N ALA A 63 8.60 52.04 11.43
CA ALA A 63 7.52 51.67 10.52
C ALA A 63 7.85 50.35 9.82
N ALA A 64 9.06 50.24 9.27
CA ALA A 64 9.59 49.01 8.70
C ALA A 64 9.60 47.86 9.72
N LEU A 65 9.92 48.15 10.99
CA LEU A 65 9.85 47.14 12.06
C LEU A 65 8.44 46.59 12.27
N ARG A 66 7.42 47.47 12.29
CA ARG A 66 6.03 47.05 12.43
C ARG A 66 5.56 46.21 11.24
N ASP A 67 5.92 46.61 10.02
CA ASP A 67 5.56 45.88 8.80
C ASP A 67 6.20 44.50 8.76
N MET A 68 7.48 44.39 9.14
CA MET A 68 8.17 43.10 9.25
C MET A 68 7.51 42.20 10.31
N ASN A 69 7.19 42.73 11.49
CA ASN A 69 6.54 41.97 12.54
C ASN A 69 5.15 41.46 12.10
N ARG A 70 4.37 42.30 11.40
CA ARG A 70 3.07 41.90 10.85
C ARG A 70 3.22 40.80 9.80
N PHE A 71 4.23 40.92 8.93
CA PHE A 71 4.53 39.91 7.92
C PHE A 71 4.94 38.57 8.54
N ALA A 72 5.88 38.58 9.49
CA ALA A 72 6.32 37.37 10.20
C ALA A 72 5.16 36.71 10.97
N ALA A 73 4.28 37.49 11.61
CA ALA A 73 3.07 36.98 12.25
C ALA A 73 2.11 36.33 11.23
N GLY A 74 1.96 36.92 10.05
CA GLY A 74 1.19 36.34 8.94
C GLY A 74 1.74 34.99 8.50
N LEU A 75 3.07 34.88 8.34
CA LEU A 75 3.73 33.61 8.01
C LEU A 75 3.54 32.55 9.11
N GLN A 76 3.60 32.93 10.38
CA GLN A 76 3.29 32.01 11.49
C GLN A 76 1.85 31.51 11.44
N GLY A 77 0.89 32.38 11.09
CA GLY A 77 -0.50 31.99 10.87
C GLY A 77 -0.66 30.96 9.73
N ILE A 78 0.00 31.20 8.59
CA ILE A 78 0.01 30.27 7.46
C ILE A 78 0.63 28.92 7.88
N ARG A 79 1.79 28.96 8.55
CA ARG A 79 2.43 27.75 9.08
C ARG A 79 1.49 26.95 9.98
N ALA A 80 0.82 27.62 10.93
CA ALA A 80 -0.09 26.95 11.86
C ALA A 80 -1.25 26.27 11.12
N ALA A 81 -1.83 26.93 10.12
CA ALA A 81 -2.87 26.35 9.28
C ALA A 81 -2.34 25.15 8.46
N THR A 82 -1.18 25.30 7.80
CA THR A 82 -0.56 24.21 7.04
C THR A 82 -0.17 23.03 7.93
N GLN A 83 0.25 23.26 9.17
CA GLN A 83 0.54 22.19 10.12
C GLN A 83 -0.75 21.44 10.51
N ALA A 84 -1.86 22.15 10.71
CA ALA A 84 -3.16 21.51 10.94
C ALA A 84 -3.59 20.67 9.72
N ASP A 85 -3.34 21.16 8.50
CA ASP A 85 -3.56 20.39 7.27
C ASP A 85 -2.67 19.15 7.19
N ALA A 86 -1.39 19.28 7.53
CA ALA A 86 -0.46 18.15 7.57
C ALA A 86 -0.94 17.08 8.56
N ASN A 87 -1.39 17.46 9.76
CA ASN A 87 -1.91 16.51 10.75
C ASN A 87 -3.16 15.78 10.22
N ARG A 88 -4.05 16.47 9.50
CA ARG A 88 -5.20 15.84 8.84
C ARG A 88 -4.77 14.89 7.73
N ALA A 89 -3.79 15.29 6.91
CA ALA A 89 -3.25 14.46 5.85
C ALA A 89 -2.55 13.20 6.41
N GLN A 90 -1.86 13.32 7.54
CA GLN A 90 -1.25 12.19 8.24
C GLN A 90 -2.31 11.15 8.63
N ALA A 91 -3.39 11.58 9.29
CA ALA A 91 -4.47 10.67 9.68
C ALA A 91 -5.10 9.94 8.47
N ILE A 92 -5.17 10.62 7.32
CA ILE A 92 -5.63 10.01 6.07
C ILE A 92 -4.60 9.00 5.56
N ALA A 93 -3.31 9.35 5.53
CA ALA A 93 -2.23 8.48 5.10
C ALA A 93 -2.17 7.20 5.95
N ASP A 94 -2.23 7.33 7.27
CA ASP A 94 -2.27 6.21 8.22
C ASP A 94 -3.45 5.27 7.93
N LYS A 95 -4.64 5.84 7.72
CA LYS A 95 -5.84 5.05 7.37
C LYS A 95 -5.63 4.30 6.04
N ARG A 96 -5.07 4.95 5.02
CA ARG A 96 -4.80 4.29 3.72
C ARG A 96 -3.75 3.21 3.83
N GLN A 97 -2.76 3.38 4.71
CA GLN A 97 -1.76 2.35 4.97
C GLN A 97 -2.37 1.12 5.66
N GLN A 98 -3.32 1.32 6.58
CA GLN A 98 -4.08 0.21 7.18
C GLN A 98 -4.95 -0.51 6.14
N GLU A 99 -5.62 0.23 5.25
CA GLU A 99 -6.40 -0.33 4.14
C GLU A 99 -5.52 -1.17 3.20
N LEU A 100 -4.31 -0.69 2.89
CA LEU A 100 -3.33 -1.41 2.09
C LEU A 100 -2.94 -2.74 2.77
N ALA A 101 -2.60 -2.72 4.06
CA ALA A 101 -2.25 -3.92 4.80
C ALA A 101 -3.41 -4.94 4.85
N ILE A 102 -4.66 -4.49 4.88
CA ILE A 102 -5.84 -5.36 4.77
C ILE A 102 -5.95 -5.94 3.35
N ALA A 103 -5.76 -5.14 2.31
CA ALA A 103 -5.82 -5.59 0.92
C ALA A 103 -4.74 -6.63 0.61
N GLU A 104 -3.53 -6.42 1.13
CA GLU A 104 -2.41 -7.37 1.01
C GLU A 104 -2.73 -8.72 1.66
N ARG A 105 -3.21 -8.71 2.91
CA ARG A 105 -3.64 -9.93 3.60
C ARG A 105 -4.74 -10.67 2.84
N ARG A 106 -5.71 -9.94 2.28
CA ARG A 106 -6.78 -10.52 1.45
C ARG A 106 -6.26 -11.16 0.17
N ARG A 107 -5.26 -10.54 -0.49
CA ARG A 107 -4.63 -11.11 -1.69
C ARG A 107 -3.86 -12.38 -1.34
N ALA A 108 -3.01 -12.32 -0.31
CA ALA A 108 -2.23 -13.46 0.17
C ALA A 108 -3.13 -14.67 0.53
N ALA A 109 -4.23 -14.44 1.26
CA ALA A 109 -5.15 -15.52 1.62
C ALA A 109 -5.81 -16.21 0.40
N VAL A 110 -5.98 -15.51 -0.73
CA VAL A 110 -6.51 -16.11 -1.97
C VAL A 110 -5.40 -16.86 -2.72
N GLU A 111 -4.20 -16.30 -2.77
CA GLU A 111 -3.00 -16.91 -3.35
C GLU A 111 -2.68 -18.24 -2.64
N ASP A 112 -2.68 -18.26 -1.30
CA ASP A 112 -2.47 -19.47 -0.51
C ASP A 112 -3.49 -20.56 -0.80
N ARG A 113 -4.78 -20.19 -0.94
CA ARG A 113 -5.84 -21.14 -1.30
C ARG A 113 -5.66 -21.68 -2.72
N ALA A 114 -5.26 -20.83 -3.67
CA ALA A 114 -4.99 -21.25 -5.05
C ALA A 114 -3.81 -22.24 -5.08
N ASN A 115 -2.73 -21.92 -4.36
CA ASN A 115 -1.54 -22.75 -4.25
C ASN A 115 -1.83 -24.09 -3.58
N ALA A 116 -2.60 -24.10 -2.48
CA ALA A 116 -3.03 -25.32 -1.82
C ALA A 116 -3.87 -26.21 -2.76
N GLN A 117 -4.82 -25.62 -3.49
CA GLN A 117 -5.64 -26.36 -4.46
C GLN A 117 -4.78 -26.95 -5.61
N ALA A 118 -3.81 -26.19 -6.12
CA ALA A 118 -2.90 -26.66 -7.16
C ALA A 118 -2.02 -27.82 -6.67
N ARG A 119 -1.45 -27.72 -5.46
CA ARG A 119 -0.66 -28.78 -4.83
C ARG A 119 -1.47 -30.06 -4.62
N GLN A 120 -2.71 -29.95 -4.11
CA GLN A 120 -3.60 -31.10 -3.94
C GLN A 120 -3.90 -31.79 -5.27
N MET A 121 -4.14 -31.03 -6.34
CA MET A 121 -4.39 -31.58 -7.67
C MET A 121 -3.16 -32.26 -8.26
N ALA A 122 -1.97 -31.70 -8.06
CA ALA A 122 -0.71 -32.30 -8.51
C ALA A 122 -0.41 -33.61 -7.78
N ALA A 123 -0.57 -33.63 -6.45
CA ALA A 123 -0.40 -34.83 -5.64
C ALA A 123 -1.37 -35.95 -6.07
N ARG A 124 -2.65 -35.64 -6.31
CA ARG A 124 -3.60 -36.66 -6.79
C ARG A 124 -3.23 -37.22 -8.17
N GLN A 125 -2.70 -36.38 -9.07
CA GLN A 125 -2.25 -36.83 -10.38
C GLN A 125 -1.02 -37.75 -10.29
N SER A 126 -0.06 -37.43 -9.42
CA SER A 126 1.11 -38.30 -9.21
C SER A 126 0.71 -39.65 -8.61
N TYR A 127 -0.19 -39.67 -7.61
CA TYR A 127 -0.71 -40.93 -7.06
C TYR A 127 -1.47 -41.76 -8.09
N ALA A 128 -2.29 -41.13 -8.94
CA ALA A 128 -3.01 -41.84 -10.01
C ALA A 128 -2.05 -42.44 -11.06
N ALA A 129 -1.00 -41.71 -11.44
CA ALA A 129 0.02 -42.20 -12.37
C ALA A 129 0.79 -43.39 -11.79
N LEU A 130 1.19 -43.32 -10.52
CA LEU A 130 1.90 -44.40 -9.84
C LEU A 130 1.03 -45.66 -9.70
N ALA A 131 -0.23 -45.52 -9.33
CA ALA A 131 -1.18 -46.63 -9.26
C ALA A 131 -1.39 -47.31 -10.63
N GLY A 132 -1.45 -46.52 -11.72
CA GLY A 132 -1.54 -47.04 -13.08
C GLY A 132 -0.29 -47.82 -13.51
N GLN A 133 0.90 -47.37 -13.11
CA GLN A 133 2.15 -48.08 -13.37
C GLN A 133 2.21 -49.44 -12.65
N ILE A 134 1.77 -49.50 -11.39
CA ILE A 134 1.71 -50.74 -10.60
C ILE A 134 0.72 -51.74 -11.23
N GLN A 135 -0.46 -51.28 -11.66
CA GLN A 135 -1.44 -52.13 -12.34
C GLN A 135 -0.94 -52.63 -13.70
N SER A 136 -0.21 -51.80 -14.44
CA SER A 136 0.48 -52.18 -15.69
C SER A 136 1.52 -53.27 -15.46
N ALA A 137 2.35 -53.12 -14.42
CA ALA A 137 3.38 -54.10 -14.08
C ALA A 137 2.78 -55.46 -13.71
N LYS A 138 1.74 -55.46 -12.86
CA LYS A 138 1.04 -56.67 -12.43
C LYS A 138 0.35 -57.43 -13.58
N ARG A 139 -0.11 -56.72 -14.62
CA ARG A 139 -0.70 -57.32 -15.83
C ARG A 139 0.32 -57.92 -16.79
N ARG A 140 1.60 -57.53 -16.69
CA ARG A 140 2.68 -58.16 -17.47
C ARG A 140 3.10 -59.47 -16.83
N ASP A 141 3.26 -59.52 -15.51
CA ASP A 141 3.63 -60.73 -14.77
C ASP A 141 2.54 -61.83 -14.77
N SER A 142 1.29 -61.52 -15.10
CA SER A 142 0.20 -62.51 -15.13
C SER A 142 -0.04 -63.13 -16.51
N LYS A 143 0.83 -62.85 -17.50
CA LYS A 143 0.71 -63.36 -18.88
C LYS A 143 1.82 -64.33 -19.27
N ASP A 144 2.76 -64.58 -18.38
CA ASP A 144 3.76 -65.65 -18.46
C ASP A 144 3.33 -66.82 -17.57
#